data_AF-A0A434CHR9-F1
#
_entry.id   AF-A0A434CHR9-F1
#
_cell.length_a   1.000
_cell.length_b   1.000
_cell.length_c   1.000
_cell.angle_alpha   90.00
_cell.angle_beta   90.00
_cell.angle_gamma   90.00
#
_symmetry.space_group_name_H-M   'P 1'
#
loop_
_entity.id
_entity.type
_entity.pdbx_description
1 polymer ?
#
loop_
_entity_poly.entity_id
_entity_poly.type
_entity_poly.pdbx_seq_one_letter_code
_entity_poly.pdbx_strand_id
1 'polypeptide(L)'
;MRADIAFEVNGAAVSVNVPPLRRLSLVLRDELLLTGTKVGCDAGDCGACTVLVDGDPVCACLMSAASAAGTAVTSVEGLANGRLSALQASFLAHGAAQCGICTPALLVAATALLDKQPNPTEVEVQDALGGILCRCTGYRKIIAAVMDASLQAASLDFRLPQSGHAIGSSPIRLDGMPKVTGAEKFGGDSFPADALAVLVVRSPHYHAGFAFGDLDGWEKAHPGVAGVFTAADIPGKNCFGVIGPFADQPALAEGFARLRGEAVALVAGEREAMLDLDLSDFPIRWTELPHVLQSCEARADGARLIHENRPANLLASGFVERGDPEAAIAGAAFTVSGAIDTSYVEHAYIEPEAGYAYLDGDTLVVVACTQAPYMDRDETAKVLGLAVDKVRIVPTATGGGFGSKLDVSLQPLIGLVAMKTGRPAALAYTRTESMISTTKRHPAEMRATIGADADGLVTGMIFEGDFNTGAYASWGPTVANRVPVHASGPYATPNYRAEGRAIHTHGPISGAFRGFGVPQATIMQETLYD
;
A
#
# COMPACT_ATOMS: atom_id res chain seq x y z
N MET A 1 -1.62 33.85 0.18
CA MET A 1 -1.13 34.82 -0.83
C MET A 1 -0.27 34.07 -1.84
N ARG A 2 -0.53 34.21 -3.15
CA ARG A 2 0.27 33.59 -4.23
C ARG A 2 1.34 34.59 -4.71
N ALA A 3 2.44 34.08 -5.26
CA ALA A 3 3.52 34.87 -5.85
C ALA A 3 3.99 34.25 -7.17
N ASP A 4 4.49 35.07 -8.08
CA ASP A 4 5.14 34.60 -9.32
C ASP A 4 6.55 34.11 -9.00
N ILE A 5 6.80 32.84 -9.26
CA ILE A 5 8.06 32.15 -8.98
C ILE A 5 8.63 31.68 -10.31
N ALA A 6 9.78 32.24 -10.68
CA ALA A 6 10.46 31.94 -11.94
C ALA A 6 11.74 31.14 -11.70
N PHE A 7 11.94 30.09 -12.49
CA PHE A 7 13.08 29.17 -12.42
C PHE A 7 13.22 28.42 -13.75
N GLU A 8 14.25 27.59 -13.91
CA GLU A 8 14.41 26.72 -15.07
C GLU A 8 14.01 25.29 -14.72
N VAL A 9 13.29 24.62 -15.63
CA VAL A 9 12.96 23.19 -15.52
C VAL A 9 13.32 22.47 -16.80
N ASN A 10 14.15 21.43 -16.70
CA ASN A 10 14.61 20.61 -17.82
C ASN A 10 15.13 21.46 -19.02
N GLY A 11 15.88 22.54 -18.76
CA GLY A 11 16.41 23.42 -19.81
C GLY A 11 15.46 24.54 -20.29
N ALA A 12 14.24 24.63 -19.76
CA ALA A 12 13.25 25.63 -20.15
C ALA A 12 12.91 26.59 -19.00
N ALA A 13 12.93 27.90 -19.26
CA ALA A 13 12.47 28.90 -18.30
C ALA A 13 10.96 28.78 -18.07
N VAL A 14 10.54 28.75 -16.81
CA VAL A 14 9.13 28.70 -16.39
C VAL A 14 8.83 29.78 -15.36
N SER A 15 7.55 30.16 -15.26
CA SER A 15 7.03 31.04 -14.21
C SER A 15 5.66 30.54 -13.78
N VAL A 16 5.47 30.34 -12.46
CA VAL A 16 4.22 29.83 -11.88
C VAL A 16 3.73 30.76 -10.79
N ASN A 17 2.42 31.00 -10.75
CA ASN A 17 1.78 31.80 -9.70
C ASN A 17 1.24 30.86 -8.62
N VAL A 18 1.94 30.68 -7.51
CA VAL A 18 1.58 29.70 -6.45
C VAL A 18 1.87 30.26 -5.04
N PRO A 19 1.32 29.67 -3.96
CA PRO A 19 1.75 30.01 -2.61
C PRO A 19 3.27 29.78 -2.44
N PRO A 20 4.04 30.73 -1.89
CA PRO A 20 5.50 30.59 -1.73
C PRO A 20 5.97 29.33 -0.98
N LEU A 21 5.17 28.88 -0.02
CA LEU A 21 5.44 27.69 0.79
C LEU A 21 4.92 26.38 0.18
N ARG A 22 4.26 26.43 -0.99
CA ARG A 22 3.85 25.22 -1.72
C ARG A 22 5.09 24.39 -2.01
N ARG A 23 5.01 23.08 -1.80
CA ARG A 23 6.13 22.16 -2.03
C ARG A 23 6.46 22.10 -3.53
N LEU A 24 7.75 22.04 -3.85
CA LEU A 24 8.22 21.96 -5.23
C LEU A 24 7.68 20.70 -5.92
N SER A 25 7.52 19.59 -5.20
CA SER A 25 6.88 18.37 -5.72
C SER A 25 5.49 18.63 -6.29
N LEU A 26 4.66 19.42 -5.60
CA LEU A 26 3.31 19.77 -6.07
C LEU A 26 3.37 20.75 -7.24
N VAL A 27 4.29 21.72 -7.23
CA VAL A 27 4.49 22.63 -8.36
C VAL A 27 4.86 21.86 -9.64
N LEU A 28 5.84 20.96 -9.55
CA LEU A 28 6.27 20.15 -10.69
C LEU A 28 5.13 19.28 -11.22
N ARG A 29 4.38 18.62 -10.32
CA ARG A 29 3.35 17.65 -10.72
C ARG A 29 2.05 18.30 -11.17
N ASP A 30 1.56 19.29 -10.44
CA ASP A 30 0.19 19.78 -10.60
C ASP A 30 0.12 21.02 -11.49
N GLU A 31 1.14 21.90 -11.42
CA GLU A 31 1.19 23.13 -12.21
C GLU A 31 1.92 22.91 -13.53
N LEU A 32 3.01 22.13 -13.51
CA LEU A 32 3.85 21.86 -14.70
C LEU A 32 3.60 20.49 -15.34
N LEU A 33 2.72 19.66 -14.75
CA LEU A 33 2.35 18.33 -15.26
C LEU A 33 3.51 17.33 -15.41
N LEU A 34 4.63 17.57 -14.69
CA LEU A 34 5.81 16.70 -14.62
C LEU A 34 5.60 15.61 -13.57
N THR A 35 4.66 14.72 -13.89
CA THR A 35 4.25 13.62 -13.00
C THR A 35 5.31 12.53 -12.82
N GLY A 36 6.44 12.59 -13.54
CA GLY A 36 7.60 11.72 -13.34
C GLY A 36 8.26 11.91 -11.98
N THR A 37 8.15 13.12 -11.40
CA THR A 37 8.45 13.36 -9.98
C THR A 37 7.38 12.69 -9.12
N LYS A 38 7.66 11.48 -8.64
CA LYS A 38 6.69 10.68 -7.84
C LYS A 38 6.67 11.15 -6.39
N VAL A 39 5.51 11.08 -5.74
CA VAL A 39 5.37 11.41 -4.30
C VAL A 39 4.89 10.17 -3.57
N GLY A 40 5.65 9.77 -2.55
CA GLY A 40 5.37 8.58 -1.73
C GLY A 40 5.14 8.92 -0.26
N CYS A 41 6.22 9.15 0.49
CA CYS A 41 6.13 9.53 1.91
C CYS A 41 5.65 10.96 2.16
N ASP A 42 5.96 11.86 1.21
CA ASP A 42 5.77 13.31 1.33
C ASP A 42 6.39 13.92 2.62
N ALA A 43 7.52 13.36 3.08
CA ALA A 43 8.22 13.71 4.31
C ALA A 43 9.77 13.64 4.16
N GLY A 44 10.28 13.39 2.96
CA GLY A 44 11.72 13.22 2.71
C GLY A 44 12.29 11.82 2.92
N ASP A 45 11.55 10.90 3.53
CA ASP A 45 12.08 9.57 3.91
C ASP A 45 12.31 8.61 2.72
N CYS A 46 11.45 8.64 1.70
CA CYS A 46 11.48 7.63 0.64
C CYS A 46 12.31 8.00 -0.60
N GLY A 47 12.67 9.29 -0.76
CA GLY A 47 13.39 9.79 -1.94
C GLY A 47 12.66 9.70 -3.28
N ALA A 48 11.42 9.22 -3.36
CA ALA A 48 10.72 9.03 -4.65
C ALA A 48 10.50 10.33 -5.46
N CYS A 49 10.56 11.48 -4.78
CA CYS A 49 10.41 12.82 -5.35
C CYS A 49 11.74 13.50 -5.69
N THR A 50 12.86 12.76 -5.69
CA THR A 50 14.18 13.33 -5.98
C THR A 50 14.22 13.93 -7.38
N VAL A 51 14.64 15.20 -7.43
CA VAL A 51 14.99 15.98 -8.62
C VAL A 51 16.43 16.49 -8.45
N LEU A 52 17.08 16.94 -9.51
CA LEU A 52 18.30 17.73 -9.36
C LEU A 52 17.93 19.20 -9.24
N VAL A 53 18.58 19.91 -8.32
CA VAL A 53 18.54 21.37 -8.21
C VAL A 53 19.97 21.86 -8.32
N ASP A 54 20.28 22.62 -9.36
CA ASP A 54 21.63 23.08 -9.71
C ASP A 54 22.66 21.91 -9.77
N GLY A 55 22.19 20.73 -10.19
CA GLY A 55 23.00 19.51 -10.35
C GLY A 55 23.04 18.59 -9.12
N ASP A 56 22.53 19.02 -7.96
CA ASP A 56 22.55 18.20 -6.75
C ASP A 56 21.18 17.55 -6.45
N PRO A 57 21.13 16.28 -6.01
CA PRO A 57 19.86 15.61 -5.68
C PRO A 57 19.14 16.23 -4.49
N VAL A 58 17.87 16.59 -4.66
CA VAL A 58 17.01 17.19 -3.63
C VAL A 58 15.64 16.50 -3.60
N CYS A 59 15.13 16.23 -2.40
CA CYS A 59 13.74 15.79 -2.21
C CYS A 59 12.78 16.96 -2.46
N ALA A 60 12.10 16.97 -3.62
CA ALA A 60 11.19 18.05 -4.00
C ALA A 60 10.03 18.27 -3.00
N CYS A 61 9.65 17.26 -2.20
CA CYS A 61 8.64 17.41 -1.15
C CYS A 61 9.08 18.24 0.06
N LEU A 62 10.39 18.43 0.25
CA LEU A 62 10.94 19.23 1.36
C LEU A 62 11.34 20.65 0.94
N MET A 63 11.36 20.92 -0.37
CA MET A 63 11.72 22.22 -0.91
C MET A 63 10.47 23.06 -1.16
N SER A 64 10.48 24.31 -0.72
CA SER A 64 9.40 25.26 -1.04
C SER A 64 9.55 25.81 -2.47
N ALA A 65 8.44 26.23 -3.07
CA ALA A 65 8.44 26.88 -4.37
C ALA A 65 9.31 28.14 -4.36
N ALA A 66 9.24 28.94 -3.29
CA ALA A 66 10.07 30.15 -3.17
C ALA A 66 11.57 29.85 -3.20
N SER A 67 11.99 28.73 -2.61
CA SER A 67 13.39 28.29 -2.63
C SER A 67 13.87 27.87 -4.02
N ALA A 68 12.96 27.57 -4.95
CA ALA A 68 13.31 27.20 -6.33
C ALA A 68 13.55 28.42 -7.23
N ALA A 69 13.23 29.64 -6.76
CA ALA A 69 13.38 30.84 -7.56
C ALA A 69 14.83 31.00 -8.07
N GLY A 70 14.99 31.09 -9.38
CA GLY A 70 16.29 31.28 -10.04
C GLY A 70 17.18 30.03 -10.14
N THR A 71 16.74 28.86 -9.66
CA THR A 71 17.51 27.61 -9.78
C THR A 71 17.22 26.88 -11.09
N ALA A 72 18.08 25.92 -11.44
CA ALA A 72 17.84 24.97 -12.52
C ALA A 72 17.41 23.61 -11.95
N VAL A 73 16.20 23.17 -12.28
CA VAL A 73 15.61 21.92 -11.81
C VAL A 73 15.59 20.89 -12.94
N THR A 74 16.12 19.68 -12.69
CA THR A 74 16.05 18.55 -13.62
C THR A 74 15.25 17.40 -13.00
N SER A 75 14.18 17.01 -13.69
CA SER A 75 13.34 15.85 -13.39
C SER A 75 13.69 14.66 -14.29
N VAL A 76 13.04 13.51 -14.12
CA VAL A 76 13.26 12.34 -14.99
C VAL A 76 12.95 12.64 -16.46
N GLU A 77 11.97 13.51 -16.70
CA GLU A 77 11.56 13.97 -18.03
C GLU A 77 12.70 14.70 -18.76
N GLY A 78 13.60 15.36 -18.00
CA GLY A 78 14.78 16.05 -18.54
C GLY A 78 15.97 15.15 -18.84
N LEU A 79 15.93 13.87 -18.45
CA LEU A 79 17.04 12.93 -18.70
C LEU A 79 17.09 12.43 -20.15
N ALA A 80 15.97 12.48 -20.87
CA ALA A 80 15.85 12.01 -22.24
C ALA A 80 15.79 13.17 -23.23
N ASN A 81 16.86 13.37 -24.01
CA ASN A 81 16.92 14.39 -25.06
C ASN A 81 16.44 13.84 -26.42
N GLY A 82 15.17 13.42 -26.50
CA GLY A 82 14.58 12.80 -27.69
C GLY A 82 14.99 11.34 -27.93
N ARG A 83 15.85 10.79 -27.07
CA ARG A 83 16.23 9.37 -26.98
C ARG A 83 16.56 9.02 -25.54
N LEU A 84 16.54 7.74 -25.20
CA LEU A 84 16.95 7.26 -23.87
C LEU A 84 18.41 7.63 -23.57
N SER A 85 18.67 8.01 -22.32
CA SER A 85 20.02 8.07 -21.79
C SER A 85 20.62 6.66 -21.66
N ALA A 86 21.95 6.57 -21.61
CA ALA A 86 22.63 5.28 -21.42
C ALA A 86 22.21 4.60 -20.10
N LEU A 87 21.98 5.40 -19.05
CA LEU A 87 21.46 4.93 -17.78
C LEU A 87 20.04 4.36 -17.88
N GLN A 88 19.11 5.06 -18.55
CA GLN A 88 17.76 4.56 -18.79
C GLN A 88 17.78 3.26 -19.59
N ALA A 89 18.65 3.18 -20.61
CA ALA A 89 18.84 1.98 -21.41
C ALA A 89 19.38 0.81 -20.56
N SER A 90 20.35 1.08 -19.69
CA SER A 90 20.89 0.10 -18.76
C SER A 90 19.85 -0.45 -17.78
N PHE A 91 18.97 0.41 -17.25
CA PHE A 91 17.87 -0.02 -16.38
C PHE A 91 16.92 -0.98 -17.09
N LEU A 92 16.63 -0.75 -18.38
CA LEU A 92 15.81 -1.65 -19.19
C LEU A 92 16.50 -2.99 -19.42
N ALA A 93 17.78 -2.97 -19.79
CA ALA A 93 18.56 -4.19 -20.05
C ALA A 93 18.67 -5.11 -18.81
N HIS A 94 18.84 -4.52 -17.63
CA HIS A 94 18.95 -5.27 -16.37
C HIS A 94 17.59 -5.72 -15.80
N GLY A 95 16.49 -5.13 -16.28
CA GLY A 95 15.18 -5.26 -15.64
C GLY A 95 15.18 -4.65 -14.23
N ALA A 96 15.85 -3.51 -14.07
CA ALA A 96 15.99 -2.80 -12.79
C ALA A 96 14.68 -2.12 -12.33
N ALA A 97 13.70 -1.97 -13.22
CA ALA A 97 12.36 -1.48 -12.91
C ALA A 97 11.35 -2.63 -12.75
N GLN A 98 10.78 -2.77 -11.55
CA GLN A 98 9.64 -3.66 -11.28
C GLN A 98 8.32 -2.89 -11.33
N CYS A 99 7.83 -2.36 -10.19
CA CYS A 99 6.63 -1.53 -10.18
C CYS A 99 6.87 -0.17 -10.86
N GLY A 100 8.08 0.36 -10.77
CA GLY A 100 8.52 1.58 -11.47
C GLY A 100 8.38 2.89 -10.70
N ILE A 101 7.66 2.93 -9.57
CA ILE A 101 7.37 4.20 -8.86
C ILE A 101 8.65 4.90 -8.33
N CYS A 102 9.66 4.15 -7.90
CA CYS A 102 10.93 4.73 -7.43
C CYS A 102 11.94 4.96 -8.57
N THR A 103 11.68 4.41 -9.77
CA THR A 103 12.63 4.41 -10.88
C THR A 103 13.02 5.82 -11.33
N PRO A 104 12.09 6.80 -11.47
CA PRO A 104 12.44 8.18 -11.76
C PRO A 104 13.52 8.77 -10.85
N ALA A 105 13.31 8.70 -9.53
CA ALA A 105 14.24 9.24 -8.54
C ALA A 105 15.60 8.54 -8.58
N LEU A 106 15.61 7.21 -8.72
CA LEU A 106 16.86 6.44 -8.83
C LEU A 106 17.67 6.87 -10.06
N LEU A 107 17.01 7.10 -11.20
CA LEU A 107 17.66 7.56 -12.42
C LEU A 107 18.24 8.96 -12.24
N VAL A 108 17.45 9.89 -11.69
CA VAL A 108 17.87 11.27 -11.43
C VAL A 108 19.10 11.32 -10.51
N ALA A 109 19.07 10.61 -9.38
CA ALA A 109 20.20 10.59 -8.44
C ALA A 109 21.44 9.89 -9.02
N ALA A 110 21.27 8.78 -9.73
CA ALA A 110 22.36 8.11 -10.41
C ALA A 110 22.98 8.97 -11.53
N THR A 111 22.19 9.79 -12.24
CA THR A 111 22.73 10.76 -13.20
C THR A 111 23.69 11.73 -12.51
N ALA A 112 23.33 12.31 -11.36
CA ALA A 112 24.23 13.21 -10.63
C ALA A 112 25.55 12.54 -10.19
N LEU A 113 25.51 11.24 -9.85
CA LEU A 113 26.72 10.47 -9.60
C LEU A 113 27.55 10.30 -10.89
N LEU A 114 26.93 9.84 -11.97
CA LEU A 114 27.61 9.49 -13.22
C LEU A 114 28.21 10.70 -13.93
N ASP A 115 27.64 11.89 -13.76
CA ASP A 115 28.19 13.14 -14.28
C ASP A 115 29.54 13.49 -13.63
N LYS A 116 29.75 13.06 -12.37
CA LYS A 116 30.98 13.28 -11.61
C LYS A 116 31.94 12.08 -11.70
N GLN A 117 31.40 10.87 -11.75
CA GLN A 117 32.13 9.60 -11.75
C GLN A 117 31.52 8.64 -12.80
N PRO A 118 32.04 8.60 -14.04
CA PRO A 118 31.46 7.81 -15.13
C PRO A 118 31.54 6.29 -14.94
N ASN A 119 32.44 5.79 -14.08
CA ASN A 119 32.61 4.35 -13.78
C ASN A 119 32.64 4.14 -12.26
N PRO A 120 31.50 4.29 -11.56
CA PRO A 120 31.45 4.22 -10.12
C PRO A 120 31.61 2.78 -9.63
N THR A 121 32.19 2.64 -8.44
CA THR A 121 32.20 1.40 -7.66
C THR A 121 30.82 1.11 -7.07
N GLU A 122 30.57 -0.13 -6.67
CA GLU A 122 29.32 -0.51 -6.00
C GLU A 122 29.04 0.33 -4.74
N VAL A 123 30.07 0.63 -3.95
CA VAL A 123 29.94 1.45 -2.73
C VAL A 123 29.52 2.88 -3.07
N GLU A 124 30.15 3.52 -4.06
CA GLU A 124 29.76 4.86 -4.51
C GLU A 124 28.30 4.90 -5.00
N VAL A 125 27.84 3.85 -5.68
CA VAL A 125 26.43 3.73 -6.10
C VAL A 125 25.50 3.54 -4.91
N GLN A 126 25.86 2.68 -3.95
CA GLN A 126 25.06 2.47 -2.74
C GLN A 126 24.91 3.77 -1.94
N ASP A 127 26.00 4.52 -1.76
CA ASP A 127 25.98 5.80 -1.06
C ASP A 127 25.12 6.83 -1.78
N ALA A 128 25.26 6.96 -3.11
CA ALA A 128 24.48 7.91 -3.90
C ALA A 128 22.97 7.61 -3.90
N LEU A 129 22.59 6.34 -3.80
CA LEU A 129 21.19 5.91 -3.84
C LEU A 129 20.59 5.66 -2.45
N GLY A 130 21.37 5.78 -1.38
CA GLY A 130 20.96 5.42 -0.01
C GLY A 130 19.72 6.16 0.50
N GLY A 131 19.44 7.36 -0.03
CA GLY A 131 18.24 8.14 0.28
C GLY A 131 16.98 7.77 -0.51
N ILE A 132 17.01 6.76 -1.38
CA ILE A 132 15.91 6.41 -2.28
C ILE A 132 15.46 4.98 -2.06
N LEU A 133 14.27 4.82 -1.49
CA LEU A 133 13.76 3.52 -1.09
C LEU A 133 13.15 2.76 -2.27
N CYS A 134 13.53 1.49 -2.40
CA CYS A 134 12.91 0.53 -3.31
C CYS A 134 12.39 -0.70 -2.54
N ARG A 135 11.07 -0.92 -2.56
CA ARG A 135 10.45 -2.07 -1.89
C ARG A 135 10.41 -3.36 -2.74
N CYS A 136 10.75 -3.28 -4.02
CA CYS A 136 10.51 -4.37 -4.98
C CYS A 136 11.75 -5.21 -5.33
N THR A 137 12.90 -4.57 -5.52
CA THR A 137 14.02 -5.16 -6.27
C THR A 137 15.13 -5.75 -5.40
N GLY A 138 15.22 -5.34 -4.14
CA GLY A 138 16.40 -5.64 -3.30
C GLY A 138 17.69 -4.97 -3.78
N TYR A 139 17.59 -3.88 -4.55
CA TYR A 139 18.67 -3.01 -5.04
C TYR A 139 19.72 -3.61 -5.99
N ARG A 140 20.03 -4.91 -5.93
CA ARG A 140 21.15 -5.51 -6.67
C ARG A 140 21.15 -5.21 -8.19
N LYS A 141 19.99 -5.32 -8.83
CA LYS A 141 19.84 -5.01 -10.26
C LYS A 141 19.88 -3.52 -10.58
N ILE A 142 19.49 -2.66 -9.63
CA ILE A 142 19.59 -1.20 -9.77
C ILE A 142 21.06 -0.80 -9.74
N ILE A 143 21.81 -1.31 -8.75
CA ILE A 143 23.24 -1.04 -8.59
C ILE A 143 24.01 -1.48 -9.85
N ALA A 144 23.79 -2.73 -10.30
CA ALA A 144 24.39 -3.24 -11.52
C ALA A 144 24.08 -2.35 -12.75
N ALA A 145 22.82 -1.91 -12.89
CA ALA A 145 22.43 -1.03 -13.99
C ALA A 145 23.14 0.33 -13.98
N VAL A 146 23.40 0.92 -12.80
CA VAL A 146 24.15 2.18 -12.68
C VAL A 146 25.62 1.97 -13.05
N MET A 147 26.25 0.91 -12.52
CA MET A 147 27.66 0.61 -12.80
C MET A 147 27.91 0.33 -14.29
N ASP A 148 26.97 -0.37 -14.94
CA ASP A 148 27.08 -0.73 -16.36
C ASP A 148 26.56 0.37 -17.31
N ALA A 149 26.13 1.52 -16.79
CA ALA A 149 25.53 2.57 -17.61
C ALA A 149 26.46 3.07 -18.72
N SER A 150 27.78 3.17 -18.45
CA SER A 150 28.78 3.60 -19.44
C SER A 150 29.02 2.58 -20.56
N LEU A 151 28.71 1.30 -20.31
CA LEU A 151 28.87 0.19 -21.25
C LEU A 151 27.67 0.05 -22.20
N GLN A 152 26.53 0.65 -21.85
CA GLN A 152 25.29 0.47 -22.59
C GLN A 152 25.18 1.47 -23.74
N ALA A 153 25.13 0.93 -24.96
CA ALA A 153 24.73 1.70 -26.11
C ALA A 153 23.25 2.12 -25.97
N ALA A 154 22.90 3.32 -26.44
CA ALA A 154 21.52 3.78 -26.45
C ALA A 154 20.58 2.91 -27.32
N SER A 155 21.13 2.02 -28.16
CA SER A 155 20.38 1.08 -29.00
C SER A 155 20.13 -0.24 -28.27
N LEU A 156 18.95 -0.38 -27.67
CA LEU A 156 18.49 -1.62 -27.05
C LEU A 156 17.86 -2.57 -28.08
N ASP A 157 18.00 -3.88 -27.85
CA ASP A 157 17.29 -4.91 -28.60
C ASP A 157 15.92 -5.21 -27.97
N PHE A 158 14.87 -4.63 -28.55
CA PHE A 158 13.48 -4.85 -28.12
C PHE A 158 12.84 -6.09 -28.76
N ARG A 159 13.59 -6.88 -29.55
CA ARG A 159 13.01 -8.07 -30.19
C ARG A 159 12.61 -9.08 -29.13
N LEU A 160 11.37 -9.56 -29.24
CA LEU A 160 10.92 -10.68 -28.43
C LEU A 160 11.64 -11.98 -28.87
N PRO A 161 11.79 -12.95 -27.95
CA PRO A 161 12.30 -14.27 -28.30
C PRO A 161 11.48 -14.89 -29.42
N GLN A 162 12.13 -15.69 -30.27
CA GLN A 162 11.42 -16.43 -31.31
C GLN A 162 10.32 -17.32 -30.72
N SER A 163 9.26 -17.57 -31.50
CA SER A 163 8.18 -18.47 -31.08
C SER A 163 8.74 -19.81 -30.63
N GLY A 164 8.29 -20.31 -29.47
CA GLY A 164 8.82 -21.52 -28.83
C GLY A 164 10.05 -21.32 -27.91
N HIS A 165 10.66 -20.13 -27.89
CA HIS A 165 11.88 -19.84 -27.11
C HIS A 165 11.68 -18.79 -26.00
N ALA A 166 10.44 -18.44 -25.67
CA ALA A 166 10.16 -17.40 -24.66
C ALA A 166 10.42 -17.87 -23.23
N ILE A 167 10.17 -19.14 -22.90
CA ILE A 167 10.32 -19.68 -21.54
C ILE A 167 11.81 -19.72 -21.17
N GLY A 168 12.17 -19.09 -20.05
CA GLY A 168 13.56 -18.99 -19.56
C GLY A 168 14.39 -17.86 -20.20
N SER A 169 13.87 -17.18 -21.22
CA SER A 169 14.51 -16.00 -21.79
C SER A 169 14.33 -14.75 -20.91
N SER A 170 15.17 -13.73 -21.12
CA SER A 170 15.11 -12.45 -20.37
C SER A 170 15.00 -11.25 -21.32
N PRO A 171 13.90 -11.13 -22.10
CA PRO A 171 13.69 -9.96 -22.94
C PRO A 171 13.45 -8.70 -22.10
N ILE A 172 13.67 -7.54 -22.71
CA ILE A 172 13.28 -6.26 -22.11
C ILE A 172 11.78 -6.28 -21.85
N ARG A 173 11.40 -5.83 -20.64
CA ARG A 173 9.99 -5.80 -20.24
C ARG A 173 9.19 -4.82 -21.11
N LEU A 174 8.03 -5.27 -21.56
CA LEU A 174 7.09 -4.47 -22.36
C LEU A 174 6.63 -3.19 -21.64
N ASP A 175 6.52 -3.25 -20.31
CA ASP A 175 6.12 -2.14 -19.44
C ASP A 175 7.31 -1.34 -18.88
N GLY A 176 8.53 -1.54 -19.41
CA GLY A 176 9.74 -0.90 -18.90
C GLY A 176 9.89 0.57 -19.32
N MET A 177 9.56 0.87 -20.59
CA MET A 177 9.79 2.19 -21.18
C MET A 177 9.09 3.33 -20.43
N PRO A 178 7.79 3.23 -20.08
CA PRO A 178 7.12 4.31 -19.34
C PRO A 178 7.74 4.54 -17.94
N LYS A 179 8.31 3.50 -17.32
CA LYS A 179 8.87 3.58 -15.96
C LYS A 179 10.22 4.30 -15.92
N VAL A 180 11.06 4.09 -16.93
CA VAL A 180 12.38 4.75 -17.00
C VAL A 180 12.30 6.17 -17.56
N THR A 181 11.21 6.53 -18.23
CA THR A 181 10.97 7.88 -18.75
C THR A 181 10.11 8.75 -17.83
N GLY A 182 9.53 8.18 -16.77
CA GLY A 182 8.57 8.87 -15.90
C GLY A 182 7.15 8.96 -16.45
N ALA A 183 6.89 8.45 -17.66
CA ALA A 183 5.59 8.49 -18.31
C ALA A 183 4.55 7.51 -17.76
N GLU A 184 4.97 6.49 -16.98
CA GLU A 184 4.06 5.55 -16.33
C GLU A 184 3.13 6.28 -15.35
N LYS A 185 1.82 5.99 -15.46
CA LYS A 185 0.77 6.67 -14.70
C LYS A 185 0.26 5.83 -13.53
N PHE A 186 0.52 6.34 -12.33
CA PHE A 186 0.07 5.79 -11.05
C PHE A 186 -1.21 6.48 -10.57
N GLY A 187 -1.78 6.00 -9.46
CA GLY A 187 -3.09 6.44 -8.99
C GLY A 187 -3.21 7.95 -8.79
N GLY A 188 -2.13 8.59 -8.33
CA GLY A 188 -2.06 10.04 -8.07
C GLY A 188 -1.60 10.91 -9.25
N ASP A 189 -1.38 10.35 -10.44
CA ASP A 189 -0.76 11.06 -11.57
C ASP A 189 -1.76 11.61 -12.60
N SER A 190 -3.06 11.37 -12.45
CA SER A 190 -4.05 11.63 -13.52
C SER A 190 -5.41 12.06 -12.98
N PHE A 191 -5.43 12.80 -11.88
CA PHE A 191 -6.68 13.38 -11.35
C PHE A 191 -7.28 14.39 -12.33
N PRO A 192 -8.60 14.36 -12.58
CA PRO A 192 -9.28 15.40 -13.34
C PRO A 192 -9.07 16.78 -12.71
N ALA A 193 -8.98 17.82 -13.56
CA ALA A 193 -8.70 19.18 -13.09
C ALA A 193 -9.84 19.75 -12.23
N ASP A 194 -11.09 19.37 -12.51
CA ASP A 194 -12.30 19.79 -11.81
C ASP A 194 -12.72 18.85 -10.66
N ALA A 195 -11.92 17.82 -10.39
CA ALA A 195 -12.21 16.85 -9.34
C ALA A 195 -12.18 17.49 -7.94
N LEU A 196 -13.21 17.19 -7.15
CA LEU A 196 -13.22 17.47 -5.73
C LEU A 196 -12.13 16.65 -5.04
N ALA A 197 -11.33 17.29 -4.20
CA ALA A 197 -10.44 16.59 -3.29
C ALA A 197 -11.26 16.01 -2.14
N VAL A 198 -11.05 14.74 -1.84
CA VAL A 198 -11.70 14.04 -0.72
C VAL A 198 -10.71 13.91 0.43
N LEU A 199 -11.19 14.10 1.65
CA LEU A 199 -10.49 13.84 2.89
C LEU A 199 -11.32 12.84 3.72
N VAL A 200 -10.64 11.97 4.46
CA VAL A 200 -11.29 10.97 5.31
C VAL A 200 -11.14 11.39 6.77
N VAL A 201 -12.26 11.61 7.45
CA VAL A 201 -12.28 11.80 8.90
C VAL A 201 -12.16 10.42 9.53
N ARG A 202 -11.15 10.24 10.39
CA ARG A 202 -10.80 8.94 10.97
C ARG A 202 -10.84 8.94 12.49
N SER A 203 -11.12 7.79 13.09
CA SER A 203 -11.08 7.64 14.54
C SER A 203 -9.65 7.75 15.09
N PRO A 204 -9.42 8.56 16.13
CA PRO A 204 -8.13 8.58 16.82
C PRO A 204 -7.99 7.47 17.88
N HIS A 205 -9.07 6.70 18.16
CA HIS A 205 -9.14 5.71 19.24
C HIS A 205 -9.18 4.28 18.71
N TYR A 206 -8.67 3.32 19.48
CA TYR A 206 -8.77 1.88 19.14
C TYR A 206 -10.20 1.36 19.21
N HIS A 207 -11.03 1.90 20.10
CA HIS A 207 -12.45 1.62 20.17
C HIS A 207 -13.16 2.82 20.78
N ALA A 208 -14.15 3.38 20.10
CA ALA A 208 -14.90 4.51 20.62
C ALA A 208 -16.28 4.62 19.99
N GLY A 209 -17.28 4.94 20.81
CA GLY A 209 -18.54 5.48 20.31
C GLY A 209 -18.32 6.90 19.79
N PHE A 210 -19.13 7.34 18.83
CA PHE A 210 -19.10 8.72 18.36
C PHE A 210 -20.48 9.23 17.95
N ALA A 211 -20.63 10.55 18.00
CA ALA A 211 -21.80 11.26 17.50
C ALA A 211 -21.38 12.56 16.79
N PHE A 212 -22.03 12.85 15.67
CA PHE A 212 -21.84 14.11 14.95
C PHE A 212 -22.68 15.24 15.56
N GLY A 213 -22.18 16.46 15.47
CA GLY A 213 -22.88 17.70 15.79
C GLY A 213 -23.54 18.32 14.55
N ASP A 214 -23.47 19.65 14.43
CA ASP A 214 -24.03 20.39 13.30
C ASP A 214 -23.08 20.36 12.09
N LEU A 215 -23.19 19.29 11.28
CA LEU A 215 -22.39 19.13 10.06
C LEU A 215 -22.74 20.18 8.99
N ASP A 216 -24.04 20.49 8.81
CA ASP A 216 -24.50 21.48 7.83
C ASP A 216 -23.99 22.89 8.16
N GLY A 217 -24.01 23.27 9.44
CA GLY A 217 -23.49 24.53 9.92
C GLY A 217 -21.97 24.62 9.73
N TRP A 218 -21.25 23.54 10.05
CA TRP A 218 -19.82 23.46 9.81
C TRP A 218 -19.49 23.56 8.32
N GLU A 219 -20.17 22.83 7.45
CA GLU A 219 -19.97 22.91 6.00
C GLU A 219 -20.13 24.34 5.46
N LYS A 220 -21.22 25.03 5.84
CA LYS A 220 -21.46 26.42 5.43
C LYS A 220 -20.42 27.41 5.95
N ALA A 221 -19.78 27.11 7.06
CA ALA A 221 -18.72 27.93 7.65
C ALA A 221 -17.36 27.76 6.98
N HIS A 222 -17.19 26.75 6.10
CA HIS A 222 -15.94 26.41 5.45
C HIS A 222 -16.02 26.58 3.92
N PRO A 223 -15.73 27.79 3.39
CA PRO A 223 -15.76 28.06 1.95
C PRO A 223 -14.89 27.08 1.15
N GLY A 224 -15.46 26.51 0.10
CA GLY A 224 -14.78 25.52 -0.75
C GLY A 224 -15.03 24.07 -0.34
N VAL A 225 -15.60 23.80 0.83
CA VAL A 225 -16.23 22.49 1.11
C VAL A 225 -17.48 22.37 0.24
N ALA A 226 -17.60 21.24 -0.46
CA ALA A 226 -18.72 20.90 -1.34
C ALA A 226 -19.68 19.88 -0.72
N GLY A 227 -19.26 19.20 0.34
CA GLY A 227 -20.12 18.28 1.08
C GLY A 227 -19.40 17.53 2.20
N VAL A 228 -20.16 17.19 3.25
CA VAL A 228 -19.78 16.20 4.26
C VAL A 228 -20.64 14.96 4.11
N PHE A 229 -20.02 13.78 4.08
CA PHE A 229 -20.71 12.50 3.86
C PHE A 229 -20.44 11.53 5.00
N THR A 230 -21.47 10.84 5.47
CA THR A 230 -21.41 9.87 6.57
C THR A 230 -21.94 8.51 6.13
N ALA A 231 -21.97 7.53 7.04
CA ALA A 231 -22.61 6.25 6.78
C ALA A 231 -24.08 6.38 6.31
N ALA A 232 -24.80 7.43 6.73
CA ALA A 232 -26.18 7.69 6.33
C ALA A 232 -26.33 8.04 4.83
N ASP A 233 -25.24 8.47 4.19
CA ASP A 233 -25.24 8.80 2.76
C ASP A 233 -25.06 7.58 1.87
N ILE A 234 -24.60 6.45 2.42
CA ILE A 234 -24.33 5.22 1.69
C ILE A 234 -25.66 4.60 1.23
N PRO A 235 -25.95 4.54 -0.09
CA PRO A 235 -27.24 4.08 -0.58
C PRO A 235 -27.39 2.54 -0.63
N GLY A 236 -26.27 1.80 -0.54
CA GLY A 236 -26.26 0.34 -0.56
C GLY A 236 -26.02 -0.27 0.82
N LYS A 237 -25.34 -1.41 0.84
CA LYS A 237 -24.97 -2.09 2.09
C LYS A 237 -23.62 -1.57 2.58
N ASN A 238 -23.61 -0.83 3.68
CA ASN A 238 -22.38 -0.34 4.33
C ASN A 238 -21.56 -1.47 5.00
N CYS A 239 -21.07 -2.41 4.19
CA CYS A 239 -20.26 -3.53 4.61
C CYS A 239 -19.55 -4.12 3.38
N PHE A 240 -18.24 -4.25 3.45
CA PHE A 240 -17.40 -4.86 2.45
C PHE A 240 -16.43 -5.89 3.07
N GLY A 241 -15.82 -6.70 2.20
CA GLY A 241 -14.79 -7.66 2.54
C GLY A 241 -14.43 -8.55 1.35
N VAL A 242 -13.14 -8.84 1.19
CA VAL A 242 -12.59 -9.62 0.06
C VAL A 242 -13.11 -11.06 -0.01
N ILE A 243 -13.54 -11.63 1.12
CA ILE A 243 -14.16 -12.97 1.20
C ILE A 243 -15.62 -12.78 1.62
N GLY A 244 -16.53 -12.77 0.63
CA GLY A 244 -17.93 -12.39 0.82
C GLY A 244 -18.64 -12.97 2.05
N PRO A 245 -18.58 -14.29 2.33
CA PRO A 245 -19.19 -14.89 3.53
C PRO A 245 -18.64 -14.39 4.88
N PHE A 246 -17.46 -13.76 4.89
CA PHE A 246 -16.81 -13.21 6.08
C PHE A 246 -16.79 -11.68 6.12
N ALA A 247 -17.35 -11.00 5.11
CA ALA A 247 -17.37 -9.54 5.04
C ALA A 247 -18.04 -8.91 6.28
N ASP A 248 -17.33 -7.99 6.93
CA ASP A 248 -17.70 -7.41 8.21
C ASP A 248 -17.26 -5.94 8.38
N GLN A 249 -16.58 -5.35 7.39
CA GLN A 249 -16.01 -4.01 7.50
C GLN A 249 -16.93 -2.94 6.89
N PRO A 250 -17.30 -1.87 7.61
CA PRO A 250 -18.05 -0.77 7.02
C PRO A 250 -17.14 0.11 6.14
N ALA A 251 -17.71 0.74 5.11
CA ALA A 251 -17.02 1.78 4.33
C ALA A 251 -16.83 3.06 5.14
N LEU A 252 -17.87 3.44 5.91
CA LEU A 252 -17.83 4.48 6.93
C LEU A 252 -18.47 3.91 8.19
N ALA A 253 -17.80 3.97 9.33
CA ALA A 253 -18.34 3.42 10.58
C ALA A 253 -19.64 4.13 10.98
N GLU A 254 -20.49 3.43 11.73
CA GLU A 254 -21.79 3.93 12.19
C GLU A 254 -21.88 3.80 13.72
N GLY A 255 -21.97 4.94 14.41
CA GLY A 255 -22.14 5.04 15.86
C GLY A 255 -20.92 4.67 16.71
N PHE A 256 -20.03 3.80 16.23
CA PHE A 256 -18.78 3.46 16.90
C PHE A 256 -17.70 3.01 15.91
N ALA A 257 -16.44 3.26 16.27
CA ALA A 257 -15.24 2.79 15.58
C ALA A 257 -14.59 1.66 16.39
N ARG A 258 -14.19 0.57 15.71
CA ARG A 258 -13.52 -0.64 16.21
C ARG A 258 -12.00 -0.64 16.01
N LEU A 259 -11.44 0.32 15.27
CA LEU A 259 -10.00 0.52 15.19
C LEU A 259 -9.59 1.99 15.13
N ARG A 260 -8.35 2.23 15.54
CA ARG A 260 -7.68 3.52 15.31
C ARG A 260 -7.39 3.67 13.82
N GLY A 261 -7.87 4.76 13.22
CA GLY A 261 -7.77 5.00 11.78
C GLY A 261 -9.03 4.63 10.99
N GLU A 262 -10.08 4.13 11.66
CA GLU A 262 -11.33 3.80 10.99
C GLU A 262 -12.03 5.03 10.41
N ALA A 263 -12.46 4.96 9.16
CA ALA A 263 -13.16 6.04 8.48
C ALA A 263 -14.57 6.22 9.07
N VAL A 264 -14.95 7.46 9.43
CA VAL A 264 -16.27 7.77 9.99
C VAL A 264 -17.06 8.77 9.15
N ALA A 265 -16.37 9.66 8.44
CA ALA A 265 -16.98 10.61 7.51
C ALA A 265 -16.00 10.98 6.39
N LEU A 266 -16.52 11.57 5.33
CA LEU A 266 -15.76 12.17 4.24
C LEU A 266 -16.05 13.66 4.21
N VAL A 267 -15.03 14.46 3.92
CA VAL A 267 -15.19 15.86 3.53
C VAL A 267 -14.69 15.98 2.09
N ALA A 268 -15.50 16.54 1.20
CA ALA A 268 -15.09 16.79 -0.18
C ALA A 268 -15.20 18.27 -0.51
N GLY A 269 -14.25 18.79 -1.28
CA GLY A 269 -14.22 20.20 -1.62
C GLY A 269 -13.22 20.55 -2.72
N GLU A 270 -13.15 21.85 -3.02
CA GLU A 270 -12.15 22.40 -3.93
C GLU A 270 -10.74 22.10 -3.42
N ARG A 271 -9.84 21.69 -4.31
CA ARG A 271 -8.49 21.21 -3.95
C ARG A 271 -7.74 22.18 -3.04
N GLU A 272 -7.74 23.46 -3.41
CA GLU A 272 -7.06 24.51 -2.64
C GLU A 272 -7.67 24.71 -1.24
N ALA A 273 -8.99 24.52 -1.09
CA ALA A 273 -9.63 24.60 0.23
C ALA A 273 -9.29 23.38 1.10
N MET A 274 -9.16 22.19 0.51
CA MET A 274 -8.86 20.96 1.25
C MET A 274 -7.40 20.89 1.74
N LEU A 275 -6.46 21.53 1.03
CA LEU A 275 -5.04 21.52 1.42
C LEU A 275 -4.79 22.17 2.78
N ASP A 276 -5.54 23.23 3.10
CA ASP A 276 -5.37 24.02 4.33
C ASP A 276 -6.50 23.76 5.36
N LEU A 277 -7.37 22.76 5.10
CA LEU A 277 -8.51 22.47 5.96
C LEU A 277 -8.04 21.85 7.28
N ASP A 278 -8.29 22.55 8.39
CA ASP A 278 -8.15 21.99 9.73
C ASP A 278 -9.42 21.24 10.13
N LEU A 279 -9.27 20.00 10.56
CA LEU A 279 -10.38 19.17 11.04
C LEU A 279 -10.48 19.16 12.58
N SER A 280 -9.71 19.99 13.28
CA SER A 280 -9.72 20.06 14.75
C SER A 280 -11.07 20.52 15.32
N ASP A 281 -11.84 21.29 14.57
CA ASP A 281 -13.18 21.76 14.93
C ASP A 281 -14.30 20.97 14.25
N PHE A 282 -13.97 19.91 13.49
CA PHE A 282 -14.96 19.06 12.85
C PHE A 282 -15.95 18.54 13.91
N PRO A 283 -17.27 18.65 13.69
CA PRO A 283 -18.26 18.50 14.75
C PRO A 283 -18.49 17.01 15.04
N ILE A 284 -17.55 16.39 15.75
CA ILE A 284 -17.60 15.00 16.21
C ILE A 284 -17.24 14.92 17.69
N ARG A 285 -18.00 14.11 18.43
CA ARG A 285 -17.75 13.83 19.84
C ARG A 285 -17.42 12.35 20.00
N TRP A 286 -16.28 12.07 20.64
CA TRP A 286 -15.82 10.72 20.91
C TRP A 286 -16.13 10.30 22.34
N THR A 287 -16.49 9.03 22.53
CA THR A 287 -16.56 8.36 23.83
C THR A 287 -15.70 7.11 23.75
N GLU A 288 -14.50 7.16 24.34
CA GLU A 288 -13.59 6.01 24.34
C GLU A 288 -14.22 4.82 25.06
N LEU A 289 -14.05 3.64 24.47
CA LEU A 289 -14.59 2.38 24.97
C LEU A 289 -13.43 1.42 25.27
N PRO A 290 -13.64 0.42 26.17
CA PRO A 290 -12.63 -0.60 26.41
C PRO A 290 -12.25 -1.33 25.12
N HIS A 291 -10.95 -1.50 24.89
CA HIS A 291 -10.41 -2.18 23.72
C HIS A 291 -9.47 -3.31 24.14
N VAL A 292 -9.17 -4.20 23.20
CA VAL A 292 -8.34 -5.39 23.37
C VAL A 292 -7.45 -5.51 22.14
N LEU A 293 -6.14 -5.65 22.31
CA LEU A 293 -5.18 -5.64 21.19
C LEU A 293 -4.46 -6.97 20.98
N GLN A 294 -4.43 -7.85 21.99
CA GLN A 294 -3.77 -9.16 21.93
C GLN A 294 -4.79 -10.29 21.69
N SER A 295 -4.37 -11.34 20.98
CA SER A 295 -5.24 -12.48 20.67
C SER A 295 -5.62 -13.24 21.93
N CYS A 296 -4.65 -13.48 22.81
CA CYS A 296 -4.87 -14.15 24.10
C CYS A 296 -5.91 -13.44 24.99
N GLU A 297 -5.87 -12.10 25.05
CA GLU A 297 -6.85 -11.29 25.78
C GLU A 297 -8.24 -11.34 25.13
N ALA A 298 -8.29 -11.30 23.79
CA ALA A 298 -9.56 -11.33 23.05
C ALA A 298 -10.28 -12.68 23.17
N ARG A 299 -9.54 -13.76 23.42
CA ARG A 299 -10.08 -15.11 23.62
C ARG A 299 -10.40 -15.44 25.07
N ALA A 300 -10.03 -14.59 26.03
CA ALA A 300 -10.24 -14.87 27.44
C ALA A 300 -11.74 -15.03 27.78
N ASP A 301 -12.05 -15.86 28.77
CA ASP A 301 -13.43 -16.05 29.21
C ASP A 301 -14.06 -14.73 29.67
N GLY A 302 -15.21 -14.39 29.10
CA GLY A 302 -15.90 -13.13 29.37
C GLY A 302 -15.31 -11.90 28.65
N ALA A 303 -14.34 -12.09 27.75
CA ALA A 303 -13.85 -11.01 26.89
C ALA A 303 -15.01 -10.41 26.08
N ARG A 304 -14.99 -9.09 25.92
CA ARG A 304 -15.98 -8.39 25.10
C ARG A 304 -15.82 -8.82 23.64
N LEU A 305 -16.95 -9.11 22.99
CA LEU A 305 -16.95 -9.45 21.57
C LEU A 305 -16.74 -8.18 20.74
N ILE A 306 -15.82 -8.24 19.78
CA ILE A 306 -15.60 -7.20 18.76
C ILE A 306 -16.77 -7.22 17.76
N HIS A 307 -17.24 -8.43 17.45
CA HIS A 307 -18.41 -8.71 16.62
C HIS A 307 -19.34 -9.65 17.37
N GLU A 308 -20.60 -9.23 17.58
CA GLU A 308 -21.56 -9.98 18.40
C GLU A 308 -21.82 -11.42 17.89
N ASN A 309 -21.67 -11.64 16.58
CA ASN A 309 -21.86 -12.93 15.93
C ASN A 309 -20.57 -13.78 15.85
N ARG A 310 -19.47 -13.38 16.52
CA ARG A 310 -18.19 -14.08 16.55
C ARG A 310 -17.86 -14.52 17.98
N PRO A 311 -18.41 -15.64 18.48
CA PRO A 311 -18.11 -16.11 19.83
C PRO A 311 -16.59 -16.33 20.01
N ALA A 312 -16.09 -16.00 21.20
CA ALA A 312 -14.66 -16.03 21.55
C ALA A 312 -13.77 -15.18 20.62
N ASN A 313 -14.35 -14.18 19.93
CA ASN A 313 -13.67 -13.38 18.92
C ASN A 313 -13.01 -14.19 17.80
N LEU A 314 -13.45 -15.44 17.60
CA LEU A 314 -12.93 -16.35 16.58
C LEU A 314 -13.59 -16.05 15.23
N LEU A 315 -12.79 -15.61 14.26
CA LEU A 315 -13.23 -15.42 12.88
C LEU A 315 -13.37 -16.75 12.15
N ALA A 316 -12.28 -17.52 12.16
CA ALA A 316 -12.14 -18.79 11.45
C ALA A 316 -11.03 -19.64 12.09
N SER A 317 -11.16 -20.95 11.98
CA SER A 317 -10.09 -21.89 12.29
C SER A 317 -9.81 -22.81 11.10
N GLY A 318 -8.57 -23.27 11.00
CA GLY A 318 -8.14 -24.34 10.11
C GLY A 318 -7.48 -25.44 10.92
N PHE A 319 -7.63 -26.69 10.47
CA PHE A 319 -7.10 -27.86 11.14
C PHE A 319 -6.64 -28.89 10.10
N VAL A 320 -5.45 -29.44 10.30
CA VAL A 320 -4.89 -30.55 9.50
C VAL A 320 -4.37 -31.60 10.46
N GLU A 321 -4.73 -32.87 10.21
CA GLU A 321 -4.19 -34.00 10.95
C GLU A 321 -3.89 -35.19 10.02
N ARG A 322 -2.80 -35.89 10.33
CA ARG A 322 -2.39 -37.14 9.70
C ARG A 322 -1.64 -38.01 10.71
N GLY A 323 -1.91 -39.31 10.71
CA GLY A 323 -1.18 -40.27 11.55
C GLY A 323 -1.52 -40.12 13.03
N ASP A 324 -0.56 -40.45 13.90
CA ASP A 324 -0.68 -40.34 15.36
C ASP A 324 0.45 -39.43 15.89
N PRO A 325 0.25 -38.09 15.87
CA PRO A 325 1.30 -37.14 16.24
C PRO A 325 1.68 -37.25 17.71
N GLU A 326 0.75 -37.55 18.63
CA GLU A 326 1.07 -37.74 20.05
C GLU A 326 2.02 -38.92 20.26
N ALA A 327 1.69 -40.08 19.69
CA ALA A 327 2.53 -41.27 19.82
C ALA A 327 3.90 -41.04 19.15
N ALA A 328 3.92 -40.36 18.01
CA ALA A 328 5.16 -40.05 17.30
C ALA A 328 6.09 -39.11 18.07
N ILE A 329 5.53 -38.07 18.73
CA ILE A 329 6.30 -37.19 19.62
C ILE A 329 6.76 -37.94 20.87
N ALA A 330 5.88 -38.71 21.52
CA ALA A 330 6.22 -39.45 22.74
C ALA A 330 7.29 -40.54 22.51
N GLY A 331 7.33 -41.12 21.32
CA GLY A 331 8.30 -42.14 20.92
C GLY A 331 9.54 -41.61 20.19
N ALA A 332 9.67 -40.30 19.99
CA ALA A 332 10.81 -39.72 19.29
C ALA A 332 12.11 -39.87 20.10
N ALA A 333 13.24 -40.03 19.40
CA ALA A 333 14.56 -40.05 20.05
C ALA A 333 14.97 -38.64 20.50
N PHE A 334 14.59 -37.63 19.72
CA PHE A 334 14.79 -36.22 20.02
C PHE A 334 13.47 -35.47 19.90
N THR A 335 13.23 -34.51 20.79
CA THR A 335 12.05 -33.64 20.75
C THR A 335 12.47 -32.22 21.07
N VAL A 336 12.01 -31.27 20.26
CA VAL A 336 12.21 -29.83 20.48
C VAL A 336 10.85 -29.16 20.52
N SER A 337 10.66 -28.22 21.44
CA SER A 337 9.45 -27.43 21.56
C SER A 337 9.80 -25.96 21.72
N GLY A 338 8.96 -25.09 21.17
CA GLY A 338 9.13 -23.65 21.28
C GLY A 338 7.81 -22.89 21.26
N ALA A 339 7.93 -21.59 21.55
CA ALA A 339 6.88 -20.61 21.37
C ALA A 339 7.49 -19.37 20.69
N ILE A 340 6.85 -18.85 19.65
CA ILE A 340 7.30 -17.65 18.94
C ILE A 340 6.12 -16.71 18.70
N ASP A 341 6.35 -15.44 19.02
CA ASP A 341 5.44 -14.35 18.71
C ASP A 341 6.01 -13.51 17.57
N THR A 342 5.13 -13.09 16.65
CA THR A 342 5.47 -12.17 15.56
C THR A 342 4.63 -10.92 15.65
N SER A 343 5.20 -9.77 15.29
CA SER A 343 4.53 -8.47 15.33
C SER A 343 3.82 -8.13 14.02
N TYR A 344 3.07 -7.02 14.03
CA TYR A 344 2.57 -6.41 12.81
C TYR A 344 3.72 -6.04 11.88
N VAL A 345 3.58 -6.35 10.59
CA VAL A 345 4.50 -5.90 9.54
C VAL A 345 3.73 -5.11 8.50
N GLU A 346 4.18 -3.89 8.26
CA GLU A 346 3.67 -2.98 7.22
C GLU A 346 4.28 -3.31 5.85
N HIS A 347 3.45 -3.29 4.81
CA HIS A 347 3.84 -3.59 3.43
C HIS A 347 4.86 -2.57 2.92
N ALA A 348 4.68 -1.29 3.28
CA ALA A 348 5.58 -0.19 3.01
C ALA A 348 5.91 -0.04 1.51
N TYR A 349 4.93 -0.26 0.63
CA TYR A 349 5.05 0.11 -0.78
C TYR A 349 5.20 1.63 -0.91
N ILE A 350 5.88 2.08 -1.96
CA ILE A 350 6.29 3.49 -2.09
C ILE A 350 5.11 4.38 -2.47
N GLU A 351 4.19 3.91 -3.32
CA GLU A 351 2.96 4.63 -3.72
C GLU A 351 1.81 4.34 -2.76
N PRO A 352 1.33 5.30 -1.94
CA PRO A 352 0.08 5.15 -1.18
C PRO A 352 -1.13 4.83 -2.08
N GLU A 353 -2.26 4.53 -1.47
CA GLU A 353 -3.54 4.39 -2.17
C GLU A 353 -3.90 5.72 -2.82
N ALA A 354 -4.17 5.71 -4.12
CA ALA A 354 -4.60 6.91 -4.84
C ALA A 354 -5.51 6.55 -6.01
N GLY A 355 -6.47 7.43 -6.30
CA GLY A 355 -7.38 7.29 -7.42
C GLY A 355 -8.45 8.36 -7.47
N TYR A 356 -9.30 8.29 -8.49
CA TYR A 356 -10.43 9.18 -8.67
C TYR A 356 -11.63 8.46 -9.29
N ALA A 357 -12.82 9.02 -9.08
CA ALA A 357 -14.08 8.49 -9.57
C ALA A 357 -14.86 9.57 -10.31
N TYR A 358 -15.65 9.16 -11.31
CA TYR A 358 -16.57 10.03 -12.05
C TYR A 358 -17.72 9.21 -12.63
N LEU A 359 -18.78 9.89 -13.08
CA LEU A 359 -19.91 9.25 -13.77
C LEU A 359 -19.72 9.36 -15.29
N ASP A 360 -19.79 8.22 -15.98
CA ASP A 360 -19.91 8.12 -17.44
C ASP A 360 -21.34 7.66 -17.77
N GLY A 361 -22.23 8.63 -18.04
CA GLY A 361 -23.66 8.39 -18.08
C GLY A 361 -24.18 7.89 -16.73
N ASP A 362 -24.68 6.65 -16.67
CA ASP A 362 -25.16 6.00 -15.45
C ASP A 362 -24.14 5.01 -14.84
N THR A 363 -22.93 4.94 -15.39
CA THR A 363 -21.86 4.05 -14.93
C THR A 363 -20.89 4.83 -14.06
N LEU A 364 -20.67 4.36 -12.83
CA LEU A 364 -19.60 4.85 -11.97
C LEU A 364 -18.26 4.27 -12.45
N VAL A 365 -17.35 5.15 -12.88
CA VAL A 365 -15.99 4.78 -13.24
C VAL A 365 -15.04 5.17 -12.12
N VAL A 366 -14.24 4.22 -11.64
CA VAL A 366 -13.20 4.42 -10.63
C VAL A 366 -11.85 4.05 -11.23
N VAL A 367 -10.93 5.02 -11.26
CA VAL A 367 -9.55 4.84 -11.75
C VAL A 367 -8.61 4.89 -10.55
N ALA A 368 -8.00 3.76 -10.18
CA ALA A 368 -7.23 3.66 -8.93
C ALA A 368 -6.12 2.60 -8.99
N CYS A 369 -5.15 2.69 -8.08
CA CYS A 369 -4.14 1.65 -7.91
C CYS A 369 -4.74 0.44 -7.15
N THR A 370 -4.82 -0.72 -7.81
CA THR A 370 -5.42 -1.94 -7.26
C THR A 370 -4.80 -3.21 -7.83
N GLN A 371 -4.76 -4.27 -7.02
CA GLN A 371 -4.39 -5.62 -7.44
C GLN A 371 -5.61 -6.51 -7.71
N ALA A 372 -6.83 -6.08 -7.39
CA ALA A 372 -8.04 -6.89 -7.44
C ALA A 372 -9.26 -6.13 -8.01
N PRO A 373 -9.20 -5.62 -9.26
CA PRO A 373 -10.21 -4.72 -9.81
C PRO A 373 -11.63 -5.31 -9.85
N TYR A 374 -11.79 -6.63 -9.98
CA TYR A 374 -13.10 -7.28 -9.94
C TYR A 374 -13.68 -7.35 -8.52
N MET A 375 -12.84 -7.60 -7.50
CA MET A 375 -13.31 -7.58 -6.11
C MET A 375 -13.68 -6.15 -5.71
N ASP A 376 -12.85 -5.17 -6.08
CA ASP A 376 -13.15 -3.75 -5.90
C ASP A 376 -14.48 -3.36 -6.52
N ARG A 377 -14.76 -3.82 -7.75
CA ARG A 377 -16.01 -3.55 -8.46
C ARG A 377 -17.22 -4.07 -7.69
N ASP A 378 -17.19 -5.35 -7.33
CA ASP A 378 -18.33 -6.03 -6.70
C ASP A 378 -18.62 -5.45 -5.32
N GLU A 379 -17.56 -5.15 -4.55
CA GLU A 379 -17.66 -4.56 -3.22
C GLU A 379 -18.10 -3.09 -3.29
N THR A 380 -17.55 -2.31 -4.23
CA THR A 380 -17.98 -0.91 -4.46
C THR A 380 -19.44 -0.85 -4.90
N ALA A 381 -19.87 -1.73 -5.82
CA ALA A 381 -21.26 -1.81 -6.25
C ALA A 381 -22.21 -2.13 -5.09
N LYS A 382 -21.83 -3.09 -4.23
CA LYS A 382 -22.59 -3.45 -3.03
C LYS A 382 -22.70 -2.29 -2.05
N VAL A 383 -21.60 -1.60 -1.75
CA VAL A 383 -21.59 -0.44 -0.85
C VAL A 383 -22.44 0.70 -1.42
N LEU A 384 -22.30 0.99 -2.71
CA LEU A 384 -22.98 2.11 -3.35
C LEU A 384 -24.37 1.76 -3.94
N GLY A 385 -24.89 0.57 -3.65
CA GLY A 385 -26.24 0.17 -4.07
C GLY A 385 -26.42 0.12 -5.59
N LEU A 386 -25.33 -0.10 -6.33
CA LEU A 386 -25.32 -0.16 -7.78
C LEU A 386 -25.39 -1.60 -8.27
N ALA A 387 -25.95 -1.79 -9.46
CA ALA A 387 -25.75 -3.03 -10.20
C ALA A 387 -24.26 -3.15 -10.60
N VAL A 388 -23.73 -4.37 -10.60
CA VAL A 388 -22.30 -4.63 -10.84
C VAL A 388 -21.84 -4.13 -12.22
N ASP A 389 -22.71 -4.17 -13.23
CA ASP A 389 -22.47 -3.65 -14.58
C ASP A 389 -22.52 -2.12 -14.68
N LYS A 390 -22.96 -1.44 -13.61
CA LYS A 390 -22.91 0.03 -13.46
C LYS A 390 -21.68 0.53 -12.70
N VAL A 391 -20.73 -0.37 -12.41
CA VAL A 391 -19.44 -0.01 -11.81
C VAL A 391 -18.30 -0.51 -12.70
N ARG A 392 -17.38 0.38 -13.01
CA ARG A 392 -16.16 0.07 -13.77
C ARG A 392 -14.93 0.47 -12.99
N ILE A 393 -14.09 -0.51 -12.65
CA ILE A 393 -12.77 -0.27 -12.06
C ILE A 393 -11.72 -0.29 -13.18
N VAL A 394 -10.96 0.79 -13.31
CA VAL A 394 -9.83 0.93 -14.25
C VAL A 394 -8.54 0.96 -13.43
N PRO A 395 -7.76 -0.13 -13.41
CA PRO A 395 -6.52 -0.16 -12.65
C PRO A 395 -5.46 0.75 -13.28
N THR A 396 -4.79 1.56 -12.46
CA THR A 396 -3.57 2.26 -12.86
C THR A 396 -2.35 1.35 -12.72
N ALA A 397 -1.16 1.84 -13.13
CA ALA A 397 0.06 1.22 -12.65
C ALA A 397 0.06 1.22 -11.12
N THR A 398 0.52 0.12 -10.51
CA THR A 398 0.53 -0.06 -9.05
C THR A 398 1.96 -0.01 -8.55
N GLY A 399 2.30 1.03 -7.77
CA GLY A 399 3.61 1.31 -7.19
C GLY A 399 3.99 0.41 -6.02
N GLY A 400 3.61 -0.87 -6.10
CA GLY A 400 3.67 -1.84 -5.01
C GLY A 400 2.34 -1.96 -4.29
N GLY A 401 2.07 -3.17 -3.79
CA GLY A 401 0.89 -3.48 -2.98
C GLY A 401 1.16 -4.66 -2.05
N PHE A 402 1.95 -5.63 -2.51
CA PHE A 402 2.47 -6.76 -1.70
C PHE A 402 1.39 -7.56 -0.95
N GLY A 403 0.13 -7.45 -1.39
CA GLY A 403 -1.04 -8.05 -0.77
C GLY A 403 -2.05 -7.02 -0.24
N SER A 404 -1.61 -5.85 0.25
CA SER A 404 -2.49 -4.82 0.84
C SER A 404 -3.56 -4.33 -0.16
N LYS A 405 -3.15 -4.00 -1.39
CA LYS A 405 -4.04 -3.51 -2.45
C LYS A 405 -4.89 -4.62 -3.11
N LEU A 406 -5.03 -5.78 -2.46
CA LEU A 406 -6.11 -6.73 -2.72
C LEU A 406 -7.39 -6.36 -1.96
N ASP A 407 -7.25 -5.63 -0.85
CA ASP A 407 -8.36 -5.12 -0.06
C ASP A 407 -8.89 -3.81 -0.65
N VAL A 408 -10.19 -3.60 -0.49
CA VAL A 408 -10.88 -2.36 -0.85
C VAL A 408 -10.38 -1.23 0.07
N SER A 409 -10.16 -0.04 -0.51
CA SER A 409 -9.70 1.14 0.22
C SER A 409 -10.52 2.38 -0.15
N LEU A 410 -10.02 3.20 -1.06
CA LEU A 410 -10.62 4.47 -1.44
C LEU A 410 -11.84 4.35 -2.36
N GLN A 411 -12.00 3.24 -3.07
CA GLN A 411 -12.95 3.06 -4.19
C GLN A 411 -14.39 3.42 -3.81
N PRO A 412 -15.00 2.87 -2.74
CA PRO A 412 -16.35 3.27 -2.34
C PRO A 412 -16.43 4.70 -1.83
N LEU A 413 -15.34 5.27 -1.29
CA LEU A 413 -15.33 6.61 -0.71
C LEU A 413 -15.41 7.69 -1.80
N ILE A 414 -14.51 7.64 -2.79
CA ILE A 414 -14.55 8.56 -3.93
C ILE A 414 -15.78 8.31 -4.81
N GLY A 415 -16.25 7.06 -4.90
CA GLY A 415 -17.47 6.72 -5.62
C GLY A 415 -18.72 7.34 -5.00
N LEU A 416 -18.83 7.31 -3.66
CA LEU A 416 -19.92 7.97 -2.94
C LEU A 416 -19.95 9.48 -3.23
N VAL A 417 -18.80 10.15 -3.11
CA VAL A 417 -18.70 11.60 -3.36
C VAL A 417 -19.07 11.92 -4.82
N ALA A 418 -18.54 11.16 -5.78
CA ALA A 418 -18.84 11.40 -7.19
C ALA A 418 -20.34 11.24 -7.52
N MET A 419 -20.98 10.23 -6.94
CA MET A 419 -22.42 10.01 -7.11
C MET A 419 -23.27 11.11 -6.46
N LYS A 420 -22.91 11.56 -5.25
CA LYS A 420 -23.71 12.54 -4.50
C LYS A 420 -23.56 13.95 -5.03
N THR A 421 -22.39 14.28 -5.57
CA THR A 421 -22.08 15.62 -6.08
C THR A 421 -22.27 15.77 -7.58
N GLY A 422 -22.28 14.65 -8.33
CA GLY A 422 -22.25 14.65 -9.79
C GLY A 422 -20.94 15.16 -10.39
N ARG A 423 -19.90 15.37 -9.57
CA ARG A 423 -18.57 15.84 -9.98
C ARG A 423 -17.54 14.73 -9.82
N PRO A 424 -16.43 14.75 -10.57
CA PRO A 424 -15.31 13.85 -10.28
C PRO A 424 -14.80 14.05 -8.85
N ALA A 425 -14.34 12.97 -8.21
CA ALA A 425 -13.82 13.00 -6.84
C ALA A 425 -12.50 12.24 -6.79
N ALA A 426 -11.47 12.85 -6.20
CA ALA A 426 -10.11 12.31 -6.15
C ALA A 426 -9.60 12.22 -4.70
N LEU A 427 -8.86 11.14 -4.43
CA LEU A 427 -8.26 10.88 -3.13
C LEU A 427 -6.87 10.26 -3.33
N ALA A 428 -5.87 10.84 -2.68
CA ALA A 428 -4.57 10.22 -2.47
C ALA A 428 -4.31 10.18 -0.98
N TYR A 429 -4.10 8.99 -0.42
CA TYR A 429 -3.71 8.86 0.97
C TYR A 429 -2.34 9.47 1.20
N THR A 430 -2.22 10.18 2.32
CA THR A 430 -0.90 10.45 2.89
C THR A 430 -0.25 9.14 3.32
N ARG A 431 1.07 9.14 3.55
CA ARG A 431 1.76 7.96 4.12
C ARG A 431 1.15 7.55 5.45
N THR A 432 0.83 8.51 6.31
CA THR A 432 0.20 8.24 7.60
C THR A 432 -1.16 7.58 7.41
N GLU A 433 -2.01 8.11 6.53
CA GLU A 433 -3.31 7.49 6.22
C GLU A 433 -3.19 6.06 5.70
N SER A 434 -2.24 5.83 4.78
CA SER A 434 -1.96 4.50 4.25
C SER A 434 -1.56 3.54 5.39
N MET A 435 -0.64 3.95 6.26
CA MET A 435 -0.20 3.10 7.38
C MET A 435 -1.29 2.81 8.41
N ILE A 436 -2.16 3.77 8.75
CA ILE A 436 -3.19 3.55 9.78
C ILE A 436 -4.43 2.79 9.28
N SER A 437 -4.73 2.86 7.98
CA SER A 437 -6.01 2.37 7.45
C SER A 437 -5.94 1.12 6.59
N THR A 438 -4.76 0.79 6.07
CA THR A 438 -4.58 -0.40 5.22
C THR A 438 -4.23 -1.63 6.05
N THR A 439 -4.41 -2.80 5.44
CA THR A 439 -4.15 -4.06 6.12
C THR A 439 -2.67 -4.24 6.46
N LYS A 440 -2.37 -5.09 7.44
CA LYS A 440 -1.01 -5.48 7.87
C LYS A 440 -0.83 -6.98 7.76
N ARG A 441 0.40 -7.47 7.92
CA ARG A 441 0.61 -8.90 8.21
C ARG A 441 0.04 -9.22 9.58
N HIS A 442 -0.70 -10.34 9.68
CA HIS A 442 -1.15 -10.91 10.94
C HIS A 442 0.01 -11.14 11.92
N PRO A 443 0.03 -10.46 13.08
CA PRO A 443 0.77 -10.95 14.24
C PRO A 443 0.31 -12.36 14.58
N ALA A 444 1.24 -13.18 15.05
CA ALA A 444 0.96 -14.57 15.39
C ALA A 444 1.58 -14.92 16.74
N GLU A 445 0.82 -15.61 17.59
CA GLU A 445 1.27 -16.29 18.80
C GLU A 445 1.27 -17.79 18.48
N MET A 446 2.46 -18.42 18.38
CA MET A 446 2.59 -19.79 17.86
C MET A 446 3.33 -20.70 18.84
N ARG A 447 2.92 -21.98 18.90
CA ARG A 447 3.58 -23.04 19.65
C ARG A 447 3.72 -24.27 18.78
N ALA A 448 4.84 -24.97 18.92
CA ALA A 448 5.09 -26.18 18.16
C ALA A 448 6.05 -27.10 18.89
N THR A 449 5.86 -28.39 18.64
CA THR A 449 6.72 -29.48 19.09
C THR A 449 7.03 -30.37 17.89
N ILE A 450 8.32 -30.66 17.68
CA ILE A 450 8.81 -31.51 16.60
C ILE A 450 9.61 -32.67 17.20
N GLY A 451 9.33 -33.88 16.73
CA GLY A 451 10.04 -35.10 17.07
C GLY A 451 10.89 -35.60 15.92
N ALA A 452 12.07 -36.14 16.23
CA ALA A 452 12.93 -36.83 15.29
C ALA A 452 13.45 -38.17 15.85
N ASP A 453 13.77 -39.11 14.97
CA ASP A 453 14.43 -40.36 15.34
C ASP A 453 15.94 -40.18 15.53
N ALA A 454 16.63 -41.27 15.90
CA ALA A 454 18.07 -41.26 16.18
C ALA A 454 18.92 -40.89 14.95
N ASP A 455 18.37 -41.05 13.74
CA ASP A 455 19.02 -40.74 12.46
C ASP A 455 18.69 -39.31 11.98
N GLY A 456 17.88 -38.56 12.74
CA GLY A 456 17.48 -37.19 12.44
C GLY A 456 16.29 -37.05 11.48
N LEU A 457 15.55 -38.13 11.22
CA LEU A 457 14.32 -38.05 10.42
C LEU A 457 13.15 -37.57 11.28
N VAL A 458 12.37 -36.63 10.75
CA VAL A 458 11.19 -36.11 11.43
C VAL A 458 10.14 -37.21 11.58
N THR A 459 9.78 -37.53 12.82
CA THR A 459 8.77 -38.55 13.15
C THR A 459 7.38 -37.93 13.31
N GLY A 460 7.30 -36.72 13.85
CA GLY A 460 6.05 -35.99 13.92
C GLY A 460 6.16 -34.53 14.33
N MET A 461 5.06 -33.79 14.16
CA MET A 461 4.95 -32.39 14.56
C MET A 461 3.53 -32.07 15.05
N ILE A 462 3.45 -31.32 16.14
CA ILE A 462 2.23 -30.69 16.64
C ILE A 462 2.44 -29.18 16.60
N PHE A 463 1.54 -28.44 15.95
CA PHE A 463 1.59 -26.99 15.82
C PHE A 463 0.24 -26.37 16.20
N GLU A 464 0.29 -25.23 16.88
CA GLU A 464 -0.86 -24.34 17.03
C GLU A 464 -0.45 -22.88 16.85
N GLY A 465 -1.35 -22.07 16.28
CA GLY A 465 -1.11 -20.64 16.12
C GLY A 465 -2.38 -19.79 16.16
N ASP A 466 -2.34 -18.73 16.95
CA ASP A 466 -3.36 -17.68 16.98
C ASP A 466 -2.85 -16.48 16.17
N PHE A 467 -3.62 -16.09 15.16
CA PHE A 467 -3.30 -15.03 14.22
C PHE A 467 -4.23 -13.85 14.46
N ASN A 468 -3.67 -12.72 14.88
CA ASN A 468 -4.43 -11.50 15.14
C ASN A 468 -4.90 -10.89 13.80
N THR A 469 -6.20 -10.94 13.54
CA THR A 469 -6.80 -10.41 12.30
C THR A 469 -7.24 -8.96 12.41
N GLY A 470 -7.08 -8.35 13.59
CA GLY A 470 -7.55 -7.00 13.86
C GLY A 470 -9.08 -6.90 13.91
N ALA A 471 -9.58 -5.68 13.68
CA ALA A 471 -11.00 -5.38 13.84
C ALA A 471 -11.90 -6.05 12.80
N TYR A 472 -11.37 -6.42 11.63
CA TYR A 472 -12.16 -6.90 10.49
C TYR A 472 -11.54 -8.11 9.80
N ALA A 473 -12.35 -8.86 9.07
CA ALA A 473 -11.98 -10.19 8.60
C ALA A 473 -10.87 -10.21 7.55
N SER A 474 -10.96 -9.35 6.53
CA SER A 474 -10.05 -9.33 5.37
C SER A 474 -9.66 -10.76 4.93
N TRP A 475 -8.36 -11.07 4.88
CA TRP A 475 -7.80 -12.38 4.51
C TRP A 475 -7.54 -13.31 5.71
N GLY A 476 -8.03 -12.97 6.90
CA GLY A 476 -7.96 -13.81 8.10
C GLY A 476 -8.43 -15.26 7.88
N PRO A 477 -9.56 -15.52 7.19
CA PRO A 477 -9.99 -16.89 6.92
C PRO A 477 -8.98 -17.68 6.08
N THR A 478 -8.30 -17.02 5.14
CA THR A 478 -7.26 -17.67 4.33
C THR A 478 -6.01 -17.99 5.15
N VAL A 479 -5.57 -17.09 6.03
CA VAL A 479 -4.41 -17.34 6.89
C VAL A 479 -4.68 -18.51 7.85
N ALA A 480 -5.83 -18.50 8.53
CA ALA A 480 -6.22 -19.57 9.45
C ALA A 480 -6.25 -20.95 8.79
N ASN A 481 -6.70 -21.04 7.53
CA ASN A 481 -6.77 -22.31 6.78
C ASN A 481 -5.44 -22.69 6.11
N ARG A 482 -4.67 -21.72 5.63
CA ARG A 482 -3.45 -21.99 4.86
C ARG A 482 -2.28 -22.40 5.74
N VAL A 483 -2.14 -21.79 6.92
CA VAL A 483 -1.02 -22.06 7.84
C VAL A 483 -0.95 -23.53 8.23
N PRO A 484 -2.04 -24.19 8.68
CA PRO A 484 -2.00 -25.62 9.02
C PRO A 484 -1.56 -26.54 7.88
N VAL A 485 -1.74 -26.13 6.62
CA VAL A 485 -1.28 -26.93 5.47
C VAL A 485 0.24 -26.79 5.23
N HIS A 486 0.84 -25.67 5.65
CA HIS A 486 2.22 -25.31 5.32
C HIS A 486 3.16 -25.29 6.53
N ALA A 487 2.66 -25.42 7.76
CA ALA A 487 3.51 -25.30 8.95
C ALA A 487 4.51 -26.47 9.10
N SER A 488 4.29 -27.60 8.42
CA SER A 488 5.28 -28.67 8.28
C SER A 488 6.33 -28.42 7.20
N GLY A 489 6.26 -27.29 6.48
CA GLY A 489 7.23 -26.94 5.45
C GLY A 489 7.37 -28.01 4.35
N PRO A 490 8.51 -28.05 3.66
CA PRO A 490 8.77 -29.03 2.60
C PRO A 490 9.21 -30.42 3.12
N TYR A 491 9.21 -30.67 4.42
CA TYR A 491 9.76 -31.88 5.03
C TYR A 491 8.75 -33.03 5.07
N ALA A 492 9.26 -34.26 5.02
CA ALA A 492 8.42 -35.44 5.22
C ALA A 492 8.05 -35.57 6.70
N THR A 493 6.81 -35.18 7.05
CA THR A 493 6.29 -35.29 8.41
C THR A 493 5.15 -36.32 8.44
N PRO A 494 5.43 -37.60 8.77
CA PRO A 494 4.46 -38.68 8.62
C PRO A 494 3.30 -38.60 9.62
N ASN A 495 3.55 -38.05 10.81
CA ASN A 495 2.55 -37.81 11.85
C ASN A 495 2.48 -36.31 12.13
N TYR A 496 1.32 -35.70 11.92
CA TYR A 496 1.20 -34.25 11.90
C TYR A 496 -0.14 -33.81 12.46
N ARG A 497 -0.13 -32.80 13.31
CA ARG A 497 -1.30 -31.99 13.63
C ARG A 497 -0.93 -30.52 13.57
N ALA A 498 -1.76 -29.74 12.90
CA ALA A 498 -1.68 -28.29 12.97
C ALA A 498 -3.04 -27.64 13.08
N GLU A 499 -3.14 -26.64 13.95
CA GLU A 499 -4.31 -25.79 14.11
C GLU A 499 -3.92 -24.32 13.93
N GLY A 500 -4.72 -23.57 13.18
CA GLY A 500 -4.56 -22.13 12.97
C GLY A 500 -5.86 -21.42 13.25
N ARG A 501 -5.83 -20.32 14.01
CA ARG A 501 -7.03 -19.58 14.43
C ARG A 501 -6.87 -18.11 14.10
N ALA A 502 -7.81 -17.51 13.38
CA ALA A 502 -7.86 -16.07 13.15
C ALA A 502 -8.73 -15.40 14.22
N ILE A 503 -8.14 -14.49 14.99
CA ILE A 503 -8.76 -13.88 16.18
C ILE A 503 -8.94 -12.38 15.96
N HIS A 504 -10.16 -11.88 16.20
CA HIS A 504 -10.46 -10.46 16.16
C HIS A 504 -9.91 -9.73 17.37
N THR A 505 -9.38 -8.53 17.14
CA THR A 505 -8.97 -7.57 18.17
C THR A 505 -9.36 -6.15 17.73
N HIS A 506 -9.12 -5.12 18.53
CA HIS A 506 -9.27 -3.71 18.15
C HIS A 506 -7.99 -3.13 17.50
N GLY A 507 -7.05 -4.01 17.15
CA GLY A 507 -5.82 -3.64 16.44
C GLY A 507 -6.05 -3.34 14.95
N PRO A 508 -4.99 -2.92 14.23
CA PRO A 508 -5.02 -2.75 12.79
C PRO A 508 -5.54 -4.00 12.10
N ILE A 509 -6.29 -3.82 11.02
CA ILE A 509 -6.81 -4.92 10.21
C ILE A 509 -5.60 -5.69 9.65
N SER A 510 -5.62 -7.01 9.78
CA SER A 510 -4.60 -7.85 9.14
C SER A 510 -5.19 -8.53 7.91
N GLY A 511 -4.43 -8.51 6.82
CA GLY A 511 -4.86 -8.98 5.52
C GLY A 511 -3.76 -9.72 4.78
N ALA A 512 -3.86 -9.71 3.46
CA ALA A 512 -2.88 -10.37 2.62
C ALA A 512 -1.52 -9.67 2.72
N PHE A 513 -0.47 -10.42 3.07
CA PHE A 513 0.92 -10.01 2.89
C PHE A 513 1.65 -11.16 2.21
N ARG A 514 2.47 -10.87 1.17
CA ARG A 514 3.34 -11.83 0.48
C ARG A 514 3.80 -12.99 1.39
N GLY A 515 3.31 -14.19 1.09
CA GLY A 515 3.51 -15.42 1.87
C GLY A 515 2.26 -15.95 2.60
N PHE A 516 1.32 -15.09 3.01
CA PHE A 516 0.02 -15.45 3.63
C PHE A 516 0.14 -16.41 4.81
N GLY A 517 0.65 -15.94 5.95
CA GLY A 517 0.79 -16.75 7.17
C GLY A 517 1.99 -17.71 7.17
N VAL A 518 2.39 -18.21 5.99
CA VAL A 518 3.51 -19.15 5.85
C VAL A 518 4.82 -18.59 6.43
N PRO A 519 5.23 -17.33 6.19
CA PRO A 519 6.46 -16.79 6.79
C PRO A 519 6.48 -16.87 8.32
N GLN A 520 5.33 -16.64 8.98
CA GLN A 520 5.24 -16.78 10.44
C GLN A 520 5.48 -18.23 10.87
N ALA A 521 4.78 -19.19 10.24
CA ALA A 521 4.94 -20.61 10.53
C ALA A 521 6.35 -21.13 10.19
N THR A 522 6.96 -20.64 9.11
CA THR A 522 8.33 -21.00 8.70
C THR A 522 9.36 -20.51 9.71
N ILE A 523 9.23 -19.31 10.27
CA ILE A 523 10.13 -18.85 11.34
C ILE A 523 10.07 -19.81 12.54
N MET A 524 8.86 -20.21 12.94
CA MET A 524 8.67 -21.19 14.01
C MET A 524 9.31 -22.53 13.68
N GLN A 525 9.02 -23.05 12.50
CA GLN A 525 9.47 -24.35 12.07
C GLN A 525 11.00 -24.43 11.93
N GLU A 526 11.59 -23.54 11.13
CA GLU A 526 13.03 -23.58 10.81
C GLU A 526 13.87 -23.37 12.08
N THR A 527 13.39 -22.53 13.00
CA THR A 527 14.07 -22.31 14.30
C THR A 527 14.06 -23.54 15.20
N LEU A 528 13.09 -24.46 15.04
CA LEU A 528 13.06 -25.72 15.80
C LEU A 528 13.88 -26.83 15.12
N TYR A 529 14.22 -26.68 13.85
CA TYR A 529 15.10 -27.61 13.13
C TYR A 529 16.58 -27.28 13.32
N ASP A 530 16.92 -25.99 13.36
CA ASP A 530 18.25 -25.50 13.76
C ASP A 530 18.55 -25.86 15.23
#